data_AF-A0A165SJ82-F1
#
_entry.id   AF-A0A165SJ82-F1
#
_cell.length_a   1.000
_cell.length_b   1.000
_cell.length_c   1.000
_cell.angle_alpha   90.00
_cell.angle_beta   90.00
_cell.angle_gamma   90.00
#
_symmetry.space_group_name_H-M   'P 1'
#
loop_
_entity.id
_entity.type
_entity.pdbx_description
1 polymer ?
#
loop_
_entity_poly.entity_id
_entity_poly.type
_entity_poly.pdbx_seq_one_letter_code
_entity_poly.pdbx_strand_id
1 'polypeptide(L)'
;SDRCHLAVFLGSGGHTSEALMLLSALDFSRYSPRTYIISEGDALSTRKAIALEMSKATPEAHTDRMRKPYAILTIPRARRVHQPLYTTPVTATRCLVACIYHVNLIPMVMHTSFADVLLLNGPGTCFVLCLAVYLNRILGLPSPRLVYVESFARVRSLSLSGKLLRPFVDRFIVQWPGLLGPSRRGKYLGWLV
;
A
#
# COMPACT_ATOMS: atom_id res chain seq x y z
N SER A 1 -13.80 -19.64 6.65
CA SER A 1 -13.30 -18.25 6.58
C SER A 1 -12.09 -18.23 5.68
N ASP A 2 -12.24 -17.68 4.46
CA ASP A 2 -11.15 -17.67 3.48
C ASP A 2 -10.06 -16.67 3.91
N ARG A 3 -8.81 -17.11 3.81
CA ARG A 3 -7.64 -16.25 4.04
C ARG A 3 -7.52 -15.26 2.89
N CYS A 4 -7.17 -14.02 3.21
CA CYS A 4 -7.02 -12.92 2.25
C CYS A 4 -5.58 -12.44 2.24
N HIS A 5 -4.92 -12.48 1.08
CA HIS A 5 -3.58 -11.95 0.90
C HIS A 5 -3.64 -10.42 0.85
N LEU A 6 -3.11 -9.78 1.89
CA LEU A 6 -3.10 -8.33 2.04
C LEU A 6 -1.73 -7.74 1.69
N ALA A 7 -1.66 -6.91 0.67
CA ALA A 7 -0.50 -6.07 0.41
C ALA A 7 -0.73 -4.65 0.97
N VAL A 8 0.30 -4.05 1.55
CA VAL A 8 0.20 -2.71 2.16
C VAL A 8 1.42 -1.90 1.79
N PHE A 9 1.20 -0.73 1.22
CA PHE A 9 2.26 0.24 1.00
C PHE A 9 2.50 1.08 2.26
N LEU A 10 3.73 1.02 2.78
CA LEU A 10 4.19 1.84 3.90
C LEU A 10 4.89 3.09 3.35
N GLY A 11 4.16 4.20 3.33
CA GLY A 11 4.71 5.50 2.93
C GLY A 11 5.66 6.04 4.00
N SER A 12 6.80 6.61 3.62
CA SER A 12 7.81 7.04 4.61
C SER A 12 7.30 8.03 5.67
N GLY A 13 7.76 7.88 6.90
CA GLY A 13 7.47 8.80 8.00
C GLY A 13 6.09 8.59 8.64
N GLY A 14 5.28 9.65 8.70
CA GLY A 14 3.95 9.62 9.33
C GLY A 14 2.97 8.65 8.66
N HIS A 15 3.05 8.50 7.34
CA HIS A 15 2.22 7.57 6.57
C HIS A 15 2.42 6.11 6.98
N THR A 16 3.65 5.68 7.31
CA THR A 16 3.91 4.34 7.83
C THR A 16 3.22 4.15 9.17
N SER A 17 3.27 5.14 10.06
CA SER A 17 2.56 5.04 11.34
C SER A 17 1.05 4.93 11.12
N GLU A 18 0.48 5.75 10.22
CA GLU A 18 -0.94 5.67 9.85
C GLU A 18 -1.32 4.26 9.35
N ALA A 19 -0.57 3.75 8.37
CA ALA A 19 -0.81 2.43 7.79
C ALA A 19 -0.66 1.30 8.83
N LEU A 20 0.34 1.36 9.71
CA LEU A 20 0.55 0.33 10.73
C LEU A 20 -0.51 0.39 11.85
N MET A 21 -1.02 1.57 12.19
CA MET A 21 -2.14 1.71 13.14
C MET A 21 -3.42 1.10 12.56
N LEU A 22 -3.71 1.32 11.27
CA LEU A 22 -4.81 0.63 10.58
C LEU A 22 -4.66 -0.89 10.64
N LEU A 23 -3.44 -1.38 10.40
CA LEU A 23 -3.16 -2.82 10.40
C LEU A 23 -3.22 -3.44 11.80
N SER A 24 -2.85 -2.70 12.85
CA SER A 24 -2.89 -3.23 14.21
C SER A 24 -4.31 -3.58 14.67
N ALA A 25 -5.34 -2.97 14.07
CA ALA A 25 -6.75 -3.30 14.30
C ALA A 25 -7.24 -4.52 13.51
N LEU A 26 -6.48 -5.02 12.52
CA LEU A 26 -6.88 -6.17 11.71
C LEU A 26 -6.53 -7.51 12.38
N ASP A 27 -7.30 -8.54 12.04
CA ASP A 27 -7.05 -9.92 12.42
C ASP A 27 -6.05 -10.60 11.48
N PHE A 28 -4.85 -10.90 11.98
CA PHE A 28 -3.75 -11.46 11.20
C PHE A 28 -3.93 -12.95 10.86
N SER A 29 -4.91 -13.63 11.46
CA SER A 29 -5.28 -15.00 11.07
C SER A 29 -6.07 -15.02 9.75
N ARG A 30 -6.90 -13.99 9.53
CA ARG A 30 -7.73 -13.82 8.33
C ARG A 30 -6.97 -13.14 7.20
N TYR A 31 -6.19 -12.11 7.50
CA TYR A 31 -5.40 -11.38 6.51
C TYR A 31 -3.98 -11.97 6.46
N SER A 32 -3.82 -13.11 5.80
CA SER A 32 -2.55 -13.81 5.63
C SER A 32 -2.48 -14.49 4.25
N PRO A 33 -1.33 -14.44 3.53
CA PRO A 33 -0.09 -13.76 3.93
C PRO A 33 -0.19 -12.23 3.81
N ARG A 34 0.76 -11.51 4.41
CA ARG A 34 0.85 -10.04 4.34
C ARG A 34 2.09 -9.61 3.59
N THR A 35 1.96 -8.72 2.62
CA THR A 35 3.11 -8.16 1.88
C THR A 35 3.27 -6.68 2.22
N TYR A 36 4.35 -6.33 2.91
CA TYR A 36 4.71 -4.95 3.21
C TYR A 36 5.57 -4.37 2.10
N ILE A 37 5.04 -3.40 1.37
CA ILE A 37 5.74 -2.70 0.29
C ILE A 37 6.36 -1.43 0.87
N ILE A 38 7.68 -1.34 0.85
CA ILE A 38 8.45 -0.29 1.52
C ILE A 38 9.30 0.43 0.48
N SER A 39 9.46 1.73 0.66
CA SER A 39 10.34 2.54 -0.19
C SER A 39 11.83 2.31 0.13
N GLU A 40 12.67 2.34 -0.89
CA GLU A 40 14.13 2.19 -0.75
C GLU A 40 14.73 3.24 0.19
N GLY A 41 15.60 2.79 1.10
CA GLY A 41 16.23 3.64 2.11
C GLY A 41 15.33 4.02 3.29
N ASP A 42 14.19 3.35 3.47
CA ASP A 42 13.32 3.53 4.63
C ASP A 42 13.39 2.35 5.62
N ALA A 43 14.56 2.18 6.23
CA ALA A 43 14.82 1.10 7.18
C ALA A 43 13.95 1.20 8.44
N LEU A 44 13.49 2.41 8.81
CA LEU A 44 12.61 2.61 9.95
C LEU A 44 11.25 1.98 9.73
N SER A 45 10.67 2.15 8.53
CA SER A 45 9.40 1.52 8.19
C SER A 45 9.49 -0.01 8.21
N THR A 46 10.60 -0.58 7.74
CA THR A 46 10.88 -2.01 7.85
C THR A 46 10.89 -2.49 9.29
N ARG A 47 11.60 -1.79 10.17
CA ARG A 47 11.67 -2.14 11.61
C ARG A 47 10.30 -2.06 12.27
N LYS A 48 9.51 -1.02 11.97
CA LYS A 48 8.15 -0.88 12.52
C LYS A 48 7.20 -1.98 12.04
N ALA A 49 7.28 -2.39 10.78
CA ALA A 49 6.49 -3.49 10.25
C ALA A 49 6.83 -4.82 10.95
N ILE A 50 8.12 -5.10 11.12
CA ILE A 50 8.58 -6.29 11.86
C ILE A 50 8.11 -6.24 13.31
N ALA A 51 8.21 -5.08 13.98
CA ALA A 51 7.74 -4.93 15.35
C ALA A 51 6.23 -5.18 15.50
N LEU A 52 5.42 -4.76 14.52
CA LEU A 52 3.98 -5.04 14.50
C LEU A 52 3.69 -6.54 14.30
N GLU A 53 4.42 -7.20 13.41
CA GLU A 53 4.29 -8.65 13.23
C GLU A 53 4.67 -9.42 14.49
N MET A 54 5.75 -9.00 15.18
CA MET A 54 6.18 -9.61 16.43
C MET A 54 5.17 -9.39 17.57
N SER A 55 4.53 -8.22 17.65
CA SER A 55 3.53 -7.94 18.69
C SER A 55 2.21 -8.69 18.47
N LYS A 56 1.91 -9.07 17.22
CA LYS A 56 0.72 -9.84 16.85
C LYS A 56 0.98 -11.34 16.70
N ALA A 57 2.23 -11.78 16.76
CA ALA A 57 2.59 -13.18 16.65
C ALA A 57 1.99 -13.96 17.83
N THR A 58 1.08 -14.89 17.53
CA THR A 58 0.59 -15.85 18.52
C THR A 58 1.67 -16.88 18.88
N PRO A 59 1.69 -17.41 20.12
CA PRO A 59 2.67 -18.41 20.55
C PRO A 59 2.71 -19.65 19.65
N GLU A 60 1.57 -20.03 19.07
CA GLU A 60 1.41 -21.19 18.19
C GLU A 60 2.14 -21.07 16.84
N ALA A 61 2.51 -19.86 16.41
CA ALA A 61 3.25 -19.65 15.16
C ALA A 61 4.77 -19.93 15.29
N HIS A 62 5.26 -20.27 16.49
CA HIS A 62 6.68 -20.56 16.72
C HIS A 62 7.10 -21.98 16.30
N THR A 63 6.15 -22.88 16.03
CA THR A 63 6.43 -24.29 15.72
C THR A 63 6.67 -24.54 14.22
N ASP A 64 6.13 -23.71 13.32
CA ASP A 64 6.36 -23.83 11.87
C ASP A 64 7.42 -22.82 11.40
N ARG A 65 8.69 -23.16 11.64
CA ARG A 65 9.86 -22.30 11.31
C ARG A 65 10.04 -22.02 9.81
N MET A 66 9.24 -22.60 8.92
CA MET A 66 9.55 -22.65 7.48
C MET A 66 8.79 -21.64 6.61
N ARG A 67 7.70 -21.02 7.08
CA ARG A 67 6.99 -19.96 6.34
C ARG A 67 6.65 -18.77 7.21
N LYS A 68 7.38 -17.66 7.01
CA LYS A 68 7.00 -16.36 7.58
C LYS A 68 5.60 -15.99 7.05
N PRO A 69 4.64 -15.62 7.91
CA PRO A 69 3.27 -15.25 7.49
C PRO A 69 3.22 -13.88 6.78
N TYR A 70 4.38 -13.24 6.60
CA TYR A 70 4.55 -11.97 5.93
C TYR A 70 5.80 -11.94 5.05
N ALA A 71 5.76 -11.10 4.03
CA ALA A 71 6.87 -10.78 3.15
C ALA A 71 7.12 -9.26 3.15
N ILE A 72 8.37 -8.86 2.97
CA ILE A 72 8.76 -7.46 2.83
C ILE A 72 9.30 -7.27 1.42
N LEU A 73 8.69 -6.35 0.68
CA LEU A 73 9.07 -5.98 -0.69
C LEU A 73 9.57 -4.55 -0.70
N THR A 74 10.80 -4.34 -1.15
CA THR A 74 11.37 -2.99 -1.26
C THR A 74 11.27 -2.49 -2.70
N ILE A 75 10.71 -1.30 -2.90
CA ILE A 75 10.62 -0.63 -4.21
C ILE A 75 11.36 0.72 -4.18
N PRO A 76 11.98 1.15 -5.29
CA PRO A 76 12.65 2.45 -5.34
C PRO A 76 11.65 3.60 -5.18
N ARG A 77 12.08 4.73 -4.62
CA ARG A 77 11.22 5.92 -4.46
C ARG A 77 10.94 6.59 -5.79
N ALA A 78 9.69 6.99 -6.04
CA ALA A 78 9.33 7.76 -7.23
C ALA A 78 9.98 9.16 -7.25
N ARG A 79 10.16 9.77 -6.08
CA ARG A 79 10.86 11.06 -5.92
C ARG A 79 11.71 11.05 -4.65
N ARG A 80 12.95 11.51 -4.73
CA ARG A 80 13.81 11.72 -3.57
C ARG A 80 13.47 13.05 -2.89
N VAL A 81 13.78 13.15 -1.60
CA VAL A 81 13.65 14.42 -0.86
C VAL A 81 14.63 15.43 -1.48
N HIS A 82 14.20 16.69 -1.66
CA HIS A 82 14.94 17.76 -2.36
C HIS A 82 15.21 17.54 -3.86
N GLN A 83 14.61 16.53 -4.49
CA GLN A 83 14.75 16.34 -5.92
C GLN A 83 13.95 17.40 -6.71
N PRO A 84 14.55 18.07 -7.70
CA PRO A 84 13.83 19.04 -8.51
C PRO A 84 12.80 18.34 -9.41
N LEU A 85 11.68 19.03 -9.69
CA LEU A 85 10.54 18.43 -10.41
C LEU A 85 10.93 17.87 -11.79
N TYR A 86 11.89 18.47 -12.48
CA TYR A 86 12.29 18.04 -13.82
C TYR A 86 13.01 16.69 -13.86
N THR A 87 13.70 16.27 -12.79
CA THR A 87 14.33 14.93 -12.73
C THR A 87 13.36 13.86 -12.20
N THR A 88 12.21 14.28 -11.68
CA THR A 88 11.21 13.38 -11.08
C THR A 88 10.66 12.34 -12.07
N PRO A 89 10.40 12.66 -13.36
CA PRO A 89 9.94 11.68 -14.33
C PRO A 89 10.89 10.48 -14.46
N VAL A 90 12.21 10.70 -14.48
CA VAL A 90 13.18 9.61 -14.63
C VAL A 90 13.15 8.66 -13.43
N THR A 91 13.12 9.19 -12.21
CA THR A 91 13.03 8.37 -11.00
C THR A 91 11.67 7.71 -10.86
N ALA A 92 10.59 8.39 -11.27
CA ALA A 92 9.25 7.84 -11.29
C ALA A 92 9.12 6.69 -12.31
N THR A 93 9.72 6.80 -13.49
CA THR A 93 9.76 5.71 -14.48
C THR A 93 10.54 4.52 -13.97
N ARG A 94 11.69 4.72 -13.31
CA ARG A 94 12.43 3.62 -12.66
C ARG A 94 11.58 2.93 -11.59
N CYS A 95 10.83 3.71 -10.80
CA CYS A 95 9.85 3.18 -9.85
C CYS A 95 8.73 2.40 -10.53
N LEU A 96 8.21 2.90 -11.65
CA LEU A 96 7.15 2.26 -12.41
C LEU A 96 7.61 0.90 -12.96
N VAL A 97 8.79 0.85 -13.58
CA VAL A 97 9.37 -0.41 -14.09
C VAL A 97 9.56 -1.43 -12.98
N ALA A 98 10.09 -1.01 -11.82
CA ALA A 98 10.22 -1.89 -10.66
C ALA A 98 8.85 -2.39 -10.15
N CYS A 99 7.85 -1.51 -10.08
CA CYS A 99 6.49 -1.90 -9.68
C CYS A 99 5.87 -2.88 -10.69
N ILE A 100 6.01 -2.63 -11.99
CA ILE A 100 5.53 -3.52 -13.04
C ILE A 100 6.22 -4.88 -12.93
N TYR A 101 7.54 -4.93 -12.73
CA TYR A 101 8.26 -6.18 -12.54
C TYR A 101 7.71 -7.00 -11.37
N HIS A 102 7.50 -6.37 -10.20
CA HIS A 102 7.01 -7.09 -9.01
C HIS A 102 5.52 -7.41 -9.02
N VAL A 103 4.68 -6.60 -9.66
CA VAL A 103 3.21 -6.73 -9.65
C VAL A 103 2.68 -7.45 -10.90
N ASN A 104 3.38 -7.37 -12.03
CA ASN A 104 3.01 -8.04 -13.28
C ASN A 104 3.88 -9.26 -13.53
N LEU A 105 5.19 -9.07 -13.64
CA LEU A 105 6.06 -10.12 -14.19
C LEU A 105 6.24 -11.29 -13.23
N ILE A 106 6.58 -11.03 -11.96
CA ILE A 106 6.76 -12.11 -10.97
C ILE A 106 5.48 -12.95 -10.81
N PRO A 107 4.30 -12.35 -10.54
CA PRO A 107 3.07 -13.13 -10.38
C PRO A 107 2.66 -13.86 -11.67
N MET A 108 2.91 -13.26 -12.83
CA MET A 108 2.66 -13.89 -14.14
C MET A 108 3.54 -15.13 -14.36
N VAL A 109 4.83 -15.07 -14.02
CA VAL A 109 5.76 -16.21 -14.13
C VAL A 109 5.43 -17.30 -13.11
N MET A 110 5.02 -16.90 -11.90
CA MET A 110 4.68 -17.83 -10.82
C MET A 110 3.24 -18.37 -10.90
N HIS A 111 2.44 -17.90 -11.88
CA HIS A 111 1.01 -18.20 -11.99
C HIS A 111 0.23 -17.96 -10.68
N THR A 112 0.63 -16.96 -9.89
CA THR A 112 -0.04 -16.57 -8.64
C THR A 112 -0.59 -15.16 -8.71
N SER A 113 -1.51 -14.81 -7.83
CA SER A 113 -1.90 -13.41 -7.62
C SER A 113 -0.82 -12.68 -6.81
N PHE A 114 -0.66 -11.36 -7.05
CA PHE A 114 0.23 -10.52 -6.24
C PHE A 114 -0.30 -10.33 -4.82
N ALA A 115 -1.61 -10.08 -4.71
CA ALA A 115 -2.40 -9.94 -3.51
C ALA A 115 -3.89 -9.93 -3.87
N ASP A 116 -4.76 -10.09 -2.89
CA ASP A 116 -6.22 -9.94 -3.06
C ASP A 116 -6.64 -8.49 -2.82
N VAL A 117 -5.98 -7.81 -1.88
CA VAL A 117 -6.21 -6.42 -1.51
C VAL A 117 -4.88 -5.67 -1.42
N LEU A 118 -4.82 -4.49 -2.02
CA LEU A 118 -3.71 -3.56 -1.87
C LEU A 118 -4.18 -2.30 -1.14
N LEU A 119 -3.69 -2.12 0.08
CA LEU A 119 -3.92 -0.94 0.90
C LEU A 119 -2.84 0.10 0.65
N LEU A 120 -3.28 1.31 0.31
CA LEU A 120 -2.45 2.41 -0.11
C LEU A 120 -2.67 3.62 0.81
N ASN A 121 -1.56 4.16 1.31
CA ASN A 121 -1.51 5.43 2.03
C ASN A 121 -0.21 6.17 1.66
N GLY A 122 -0.27 7.49 1.51
CA GLY A 122 0.91 8.32 1.30
C GLY A 122 1.17 8.82 -0.13
N PRO A 123 2.37 9.41 -0.37
CA PRO A 123 2.63 10.31 -1.50
C PRO A 123 3.12 9.56 -2.76
N GLY A 124 3.67 10.29 -3.74
CA GLY A 124 3.92 9.90 -5.14
C GLY A 124 4.34 8.46 -5.47
N THR A 125 5.13 7.75 -4.65
CA THR A 125 5.43 6.31 -4.87
C THR A 125 4.16 5.45 -4.85
N CYS A 126 3.21 5.77 -3.98
CA CYS A 126 1.88 5.14 -3.91
C CYS A 126 1.12 5.29 -5.23
N PHE A 127 1.21 6.47 -5.87
CA PHE A 127 0.57 6.71 -7.17
C PHE A 127 1.17 5.81 -8.26
N VAL A 128 2.49 5.72 -8.32
CA VAL A 128 3.20 4.87 -9.30
C VAL A 128 2.86 3.40 -9.11
N LEU A 129 2.82 2.92 -7.86
CA LEU A 129 2.42 1.56 -7.55
C LEU A 129 0.97 1.27 -7.96
N CYS A 130 0.04 2.19 -7.68
CA CYS A 130 -1.35 2.05 -8.11
C CYS A 130 -1.46 2.00 -9.63
N LEU A 131 -0.70 2.83 -10.36
CA LEU A 131 -0.68 2.81 -11.81
C LEU A 131 -0.20 1.46 -12.34
N ALA A 132 0.87 0.90 -11.77
CA ALA A 132 1.37 -0.42 -12.16
C ALA A 132 0.31 -1.52 -11.99
N VAL A 133 -0.43 -1.52 -10.87
CA VAL A 133 -1.54 -2.46 -10.64
C VAL A 133 -2.72 -2.21 -11.58
N TYR A 134 -3.03 -0.94 -11.85
CA TYR A 134 -4.14 -0.57 -12.74
C TYR A 134 -3.86 -1.01 -14.18
N LEU A 135 -2.60 -1.03 -14.61
CA LEU A 135 -2.21 -1.60 -15.91
C LEU A 135 -2.58 -3.08 -16.01
N ASN A 136 -2.37 -3.90 -14.96
CA ASN A 136 -2.83 -5.30 -14.95
C ASN A 136 -4.31 -5.40 -15.27
N ARG A 137 -5.12 -4.49 -14.67
CA ARG A 137 -6.57 -4.47 -14.86
C ARG A 137 -6.97 -4.16 -16.29
N ILE A 138 -6.28 -3.22 -16.95
CA ILE A 138 -6.52 -2.92 -18.37
C ILE A 138 -6.14 -4.11 -19.25
N LEU A 139 -5.06 -4.83 -18.88
CA LEU A 139 -4.56 -6.00 -19.61
C LEU A 139 -5.33 -7.31 -19.31
N GLY A 140 -6.35 -7.27 -18.45
CA GLY A 140 -7.10 -8.47 -18.05
C GLY A 140 -6.32 -9.44 -17.16
N LEU A 141 -5.20 -9.01 -16.59
CA LEU A 141 -4.38 -9.80 -15.67
C LEU A 141 -4.96 -9.76 -14.24
N PRO A 142 -4.66 -10.76 -13.38
CA PRO A 142 -5.04 -10.71 -11.98
C PRO A 142 -4.56 -9.42 -11.31
N SER A 143 -5.51 -8.67 -10.73
CA SER A 143 -5.24 -7.40 -10.05
C SER A 143 -5.92 -7.38 -8.68
N PRO A 144 -5.23 -6.98 -7.59
CA PRO A 144 -5.86 -6.81 -6.29
C PRO A 144 -6.94 -5.73 -6.30
N ARG A 145 -7.84 -5.79 -5.31
CA ARG A 145 -8.72 -4.66 -4.98
C ARG A 145 -7.89 -3.51 -4.40
N LEU A 146 -8.04 -2.34 -4.98
CA LEU A 146 -7.32 -1.12 -4.60
C LEU A 146 -8.09 -0.35 -3.54
N VAL A 147 -7.51 -0.23 -2.35
CA VAL A 147 -8.06 0.56 -1.24
C VAL A 147 -7.09 1.69 -0.92
N TYR A 148 -7.52 2.94 -1.11
CA TYR A 148 -6.74 4.10 -0.72
C TYR A 148 -7.36 4.77 0.49
N VAL A 149 -6.56 4.98 1.53
CA VAL A 149 -6.94 5.72 2.73
C VAL A 149 -6.19 7.04 2.74
N GLU A 150 -6.94 8.14 2.64
CA GLU A 150 -6.36 9.48 2.74
C GLU A 150 -5.75 9.69 4.13
N SER A 151 -4.61 10.38 4.15
CA SER A 151 -3.85 10.63 5.36
C SER A 151 -4.66 11.43 6.37
N PHE A 152 -4.50 11.09 7.65
CA PHE A 152 -5.17 11.75 8.76
C PHE A 152 -4.82 13.24 8.82
N ALA A 153 -3.59 13.61 8.45
CA ALA A 153 -3.13 15.00 8.40
C ALA A 153 -3.89 15.88 7.39
N ARG A 154 -4.65 15.30 6.45
CA ARG A 154 -5.39 16.05 5.43
C ARG A 154 -6.79 16.41 5.92
N VAL A 155 -6.92 17.47 6.73
CA VAL A 155 -8.22 17.86 7.30
C VAL A 155 -9.11 18.62 6.32
N ARG A 156 -8.53 19.60 5.59
CA ARG A 156 -9.30 20.57 4.77
C ARG A 156 -9.36 20.25 3.29
N SER A 157 -8.39 19.49 2.76
CA SER A 157 -8.34 19.19 1.33
C SER A 157 -7.60 17.88 1.04
N LEU A 158 -8.04 17.17 0.00
CA LEU A 158 -7.40 15.94 -0.46
C LEU A 158 -5.95 16.19 -0.85
N SER A 159 -5.09 15.19 -0.61
CA SER A 159 -3.72 15.21 -1.10
C SER A 159 -3.70 15.13 -2.63
N LEU A 160 -2.58 15.52 -3.26
CA LEU A 160 -2.44 15.38 -4.71
C LEU A 160 -2.59 13.92 -5.13
N SER A 161 -1.96 12.99 -4.39
CA SER A 161 -2.13 11.55 -4.57
C SER A 161 -3.59 11.13 -4.41
N GLY A 162 -4.28 11.60 -3.37
CA GLY A 162 -5.70 11.32 -3.16
C GLY A 162 -6.59 11.80 -4.32
N LYS A 163 -6.37 13.03 -4.81
CA LYS A 163 -7.09 13.58 -5.98
C LYS A 163 -6.86 12.73 -7.23
N LEU A 164 -5.61 12.35 -7.49
CA LEU A 164 -5.22 11.58 -8.68
C LEU A 164 -5.69 10.13 -8.60
N LEU A 165 -5.66 9.50 -7.42
CA LEU A 165 -6.00 8.08 -7.23
C LEU A 165 -7.49 7.82 -7.10
N ARG A 166 -8.27 8.82 -6.65
CA ARG A 166 -9.72 8.72 -6.49
C ARG A 166 -10.46 8.06 -7.68
N PRO A 167 -10.13 8.31 -8.96
CA PRO A 167 -10.78 7.62 -10.07
C PRO A 167 -10.29 6.20 -10.35
N PHE A 168 -9.11 5.81 -9.88
CA PHE A 168 -8.47 4.52 -10.20
C PHE A 168 -8.65 3.45 -9.12
N VAL A 169 -8.99 3.85 -7.89
CA VAL A 169 -9.13 2.93 -6.76
C VAL A 169 -10.57 2.43 -6.61
N ASP A 170 -10.72 1.19 -6.13
CA ASP A 170 -12.04 0.58 -5.90
C ASP A 170 -12.71 1.17 -4.65
N ARG A 171 -11.92 1.44 -3.61
CA ARG A 171 -12.38 2.08 -2.38
C ARG A 171 -11.49 3.26 -2.06
N PHE A 172 -12.09 4.44 -2.05
CA PHE A 172 -11.47 5.68 -1.60
C PHE A 172 -12.03 6.03 -0.22
N ILE A 173 -11.18 6.05 0.80
CA ILE A 173 -11.58 6.27 2.18
C ILE A 173 -11.01 7.60 2.66
N VAL A 174 -11.84 8.40 3.32
CA VAL A 174 -11.43 9.65 3.96
C VAL A 174 -11.80 9.63 5.44
N GLN A 175 -10.99 10.33 6.23
CA GLN A 175 -11.14 10.40 7.68
C GLN A 175 -11.83 11.67 8.17
N TRP A 176 -12.09 12.61 7.25
CA TRP A 176 -12.76 13.88 7.54
C TRP A 176 -13.98 14.06 6.63
N PRO A 177 -15.14 14.46 7.17
CA PRO A 177 -16.39 14.51 6.39
C PRO A 177 -16.33 15.54 5.26
N GLY A 178 -15.62 16.66 5.48
CA GLY A 178 -15.49 17.75 4.48
C GLY A 178 -14.67 17.39 3.23
N LEU A 179 -13.99 16.23 3.20
CA LEU A 179 -13.13 15.86 2.08
C LEU A 179 -13.84 15.20 0.89
N LEU A 180 -15.02 14.63 1.09
CA LEU A 180 -15.75 13.95 0.01
C LEU A 180 -16.20 14.93 -1.08
N GLY A 181 -16.49 16.17 -0.67
CA GLY A 181 -17.07 17.19 -1.54
C GLY A 181 -18.34 16.69 -2.23
N PRO A 182 -18.73 17.30 -3.37
CA PRO A 182 -19.93 16.89 -4.11
C PRO A 182 -19.80 15.55 -4.86
N SER A 183 -18.61 14.94 -4.87
CA SER A 183 -18.38 13.72 -5.63
C SER A 183 -18.75 12.48 -4.81
N ARG A 184 -19.60 11.62 -5.41
CA ARG A 184 -20.08 10.36 -4.82
C ARG A 184 -19.02 9.26 -4.72
N ARG A 185 -17.81 9.48 -5.27
CA ARG A 185 -16.70 8.52 -5.16
C ARG A 185 -15.92 8.74 -3.87
N GLY A 186 -16.25 7.96 -2.86
CA GLY A 186 -15.50 7.90 -1.60
C GLY A 186 -16.41 7.58 -0.41
N LYS A 187 -15.81 7.05 0.66
CA LYS A 187 -16.53 6.74 1.90
C LYS A 187 -15.83 7.43 3.07
N TYR A 188 -16.61 8.17 3.85
CA TYR A 188 -16.17 8.68 5.14
C TYR A 188 -16.34 7.57 6.19
N LEU A 189 -15.28 7.30 6.95
CA LEU A 189 -15.28 6.28 8.01
C LEU A 189 -14.87 6.82 9.39
N GLY A 190 -14.71 8.15 9.53
CA GLY A 190 -14.21 8.75 10.77
C GLY A 190 -12.71 8.52 10.97
N TRP A 191 -12.28 8.58 12.23
CA TRP A 191 -10.89 8.44 12.62
C TRP A 191 -10.50 6.96 12.60
N LEU A 192 -9.60 6.61 11.69
CA LEU A 192 -9.09 5.26 11.56
C LEU A 192 -7.66 5.12 12.10
N VAL A 193 -7.01 6.27 12.37
CA VAL A 193 -5.67 6.41 12.90
C VAL A 193 -5.74 7.23 14.17
#